data_AF-A0A9P7RWR3-F1
#
_entry.id   AF-A0A9P7RWR3-F1
#
_cell.length_a   1.000
_cell.length_b   1.000
_cell.length_c   1.000
_cell.angle_alpha   90.00
_cell.angle_beta   90.00
_cell.angle_gamma   90.00
#
_symmetry.space_group_name_H-M   'P 1'
#
loop_
_entity.id
_entity.type
_entity.pdbx_description
1 polymer ?
#
loop_
_entity_poly.entity_id
_entity_poly.type
_entity_poly.pdbx_seq_one_letter_code
_entity_poly.pdbx_strand_id
1 'polypeptide(L)'
;MDPDSSFIDGKPLMREPKETKNRIIKVSAIEIPMEYEAVLQTVPGLHLRPPQLPEAVKNDVFPLPPDKGYDFIFHLGVAGRGYLRMEKSGHKLGYHMKDATGKLAPMVRGDLGRREDHVSVGDIGERERLSLEMVENAGAGDTYSARPNRGFGTGYEKFPDELYTDIDVSRLIHDLRRSGVEQIYSSMDAGHWLCDFIYYCSLAESKRNGNPYEKDRNTQVLFVHVPPVGQPLSTEECTDAVKRIVTWVCSEIADQQSDMV
;
A
#
# COMPACT_ATOMS: atom_id res chain seq x y z
N MET A 1 -22.57 -0.12 33.58
CA MET A 1 -21.24 0.46 33.89
C MET A 1 -20.39 0.23 32.66
N ASP A 2 -19.93 1.30 32.02
CA ASP A 2 -19.09 1.19 30.83
C ASP A 2 -17.74 0.57 31.17
N PRO A 3 -17.28 -0.46 30.45
CA PRO A 3 -16.03 -1.15 30.73
C PRO A 3 -14.77 -0.33 30.40
N ASP A 4 -14.88 0.84 29.78
CA ASP A 4 -13.76 1.68 29.30
C ASP A 4 -13.45 2.93 30.16
N SER A 5 -13.93 2.97 31.41
CA SER A 5 -13.62 4.11 32.29
C SER A 5 -12.17 4.06 32.79
N SER A 6 -11.33 4.94 32.24
CA SER A 6 -9.98 5.19 32.76
C SER A 6 -10.01 6.28 33.83
N PHE A 7 -9.19 6.09 34.87
CA PHE A 7 -9.11 6.99 36.03
C PHE A 7 -7.69 7.56 36.14
N ILE A 8 -7.59 8.87 36.34
CA ILE A 8 -6.35 9.55 36.75
C ILE A 8 -6.69 10.32 38.03
N ASP A 9 -5.89 10.14 39.09
CA ASP A 9 -6.07 10.77 40.41
C ASP A 9 -7.47 10.64 41.03
N GLY A 10 -8.08 9.45 40.89
CA GLY A 10 -9.35 9.12 41.54
C GLY A 10 -10.58 9.86 40.98
N LYS A 11 -10.44 10.60 39.88
CA LYS A 11 -11.56 11.20 39.15
C LYS A 11 -11.83 10.40 37.87
N PRO A 12 -13.09 10.05 37.58
CA PRO A 12 -13.44 9.42 36.32
C PRO A 12 -13.11 10.39 35.19
N LEU A 13 -12.23 9.98 34.27
CA LEU A 13 -11.97 10.72 33.05
C LEU A 13 -13.16 10.46 32.13
N MET A 14 -14.24 11.25 32.27
CA MET A 14 -15.28 11.27 31.25
C MET A 14 -14.65 11.86 29.99
N ARG A 15 -14.31 11.00 29.01
CA ARG A 15 -14.15 11.46 27.64
C ARG A 15 -15.50 12.05 27.26
N GLU A 16 -15.54 13.36 27.05
CA GLU A 16 -16.75 13.97 26.50
C GLU A 16 -17.10 13.22 25.21
N PRO A 17 -18.39 12.93 24.97
CA PRO A 17 -18.82 12.33 23.72
C PRO A 17 -18.32 13.24 22.58
N LYS A 18 -17.30 12.80 21.83
CA LYS A 18 -16.86 13.51 20.62
C LYS A 18 -18.11 13.61 19.74
N GLU A 19 -18.53 14.84 19.41
CA GLU A 19 -19.60 15.06 18.44
C GLU A 19 -19.27 14.28 17.17
N THR A 20 -20.03 13.21 16.90
CA THR A 20 -19.86 12.43 15.69
C THR A 20 -20.37 13.26 14.52
N LYS A 21 -19.50 14.09 13.96
CA LYS A 21 -19.77 14.71 12.66
C LYS A 21 -19.83 13.58 11.64
N ASN A 22 -21.02 13.33 11.08
CA ASN A 22 -21.17 12.43 9.95
C ASN A 22 -20.36 12.98 8.77
N ARG A 23 -19.16 12.41 8.55
CA ARG A 23 -18.31 12.75 7.41
C ARG A 23 -18.62 11.80 6.26
N ILE A 24 -18.85 12.37 5.09
CA ILE A 24 -19.11 11.61 3.87
C ILE A 24 -17.77 11.18 3.28
N ILE A 25 -17.55 9.87 3.15
CA ILE A 25 -16.42 9.31 2.41
C ILE A 25 -16.82 9.23 0.92
N LYS A 26 -16.04 9.87 0.06
CA LYS A 26 -16.20 9.78 -1.40
C LYS A 26 -15.12 8.85 -1.95
N VAL A 27 -15.53 7.77 -2.62
CA VAL A 27 -14.61 6.78 -3.18
C VAL A 27 -14.57 6.92 -4.70
N SER A 28 -13.36 6.89 -5.24
CA SER A 28 -13.11 6.74 -6.68
C SER A 28 -12.17 5.56 -6.86
N ALA A 29 -12.42 4.72 -7.87
CA ALA A 29 -11.65 3.51 -8.13
C ALA A 29 -11.23 3.47 -9.59
N ILE A 30 -9.95 3.17 -9.84
CA ILE A 30 -9.37 3.00 -11.16
C ILE A 30 -8.56 1.71 -11.18
N GLU A 31 -8.49 1.07 -12.35
CA GLU A 31 -7.61 -0.07 -12.57
C GLU A 31 -6.28 0.43 -13.15
N ILE A 32 -5.18 -0.05 -12.58
CA ILE A 32 -3.83 0.23 -13.09
C ILE A 32 -3.34 -1.02 -13.83
N PRO A 33 -2.93 -0.91 -15.11
CA PRO A 33 -2.36 -2.04 -15.83
C PRO A 33 -1.16 -2.64 -15.08
N MET A 34 -1.02 -3.96 -15.18
CA MET A 34 0.11 -4.69 -14.61
C MET A 34 1.38 -4.48 -15.45
N GLU A 35 1.84 -3.23 -15.52
CA GLU A 35 3.01 -2.76 -16.27
C GLU A 35 3.81 -1.75 -15.43
N TYR A 36 5.14 -1.89 -15.41
CA TYR A 36 5.98 -0.95 -14.66
C TYR A 36 5.83 0.50 -15.17
N GLU A 37 5.72 0.64 -16.49
CA GLU A 37 5.54 1.94 -17.14
C GLU A 37 4.19 2.58 -16.76
N ALA A 38 3.11 1.81 -16.72
CA ALA A 38 1.80 2.32 -16.35
C ALA A 38 1.77 2.86 -14.91
N VAL A 39 2.47 2.18 -13.98
CA VAL A 39 2.66 2.66 -12.61
C VAL A 39 3.40 3.99 -12.60
N LEU A 40 4.55 4.07 -13.29
CA LEU A 40 5.39 5.28 -13.33
C LEU A 40 4.69 6.48 -13.97
N GLN A 41 3.83 6.25 -14.96
CA GLN A 41 3.07 7.31 -15.63
C GLN A 41 1.85 7.78 -14.83
N THR A 42 1.23 6.88 -14.04
CA THR A 42 -0.07 7.18 -13.41
C THR A 42 0.07 7.58 -11.96
N VAL A 43 0.80 6.81 -11.14
CA VAL A 43 0.77 6.94 -9.68
C VAL A 43 1.28 8.30 -9.18
N PRO A 44 2.37 8.87 -9.72
CA PRO A 44 2.80 10.21 -9.30
C PRO A 44 1.72 11.26 -9.50
N GLY A 45 0.96 11.18 -10.59
CA GLY A 45 -0.15 12.09 -10.90
C GLY A 45 -1.26 12.04 -9.85
N LEU A 46 -1.57 10.85 -9.32
CA LEU A 46 -2.63 10.66 -8.31
C LEU A 46 -2.32 11.35 -6.98
N HIS A 47 -1.04 11.59 -6.68
CA HIS A 47 -0.58 12.25 -5.44
C HIS A 47 -0.46 13.77 -5.55
N LEU A 48 -0.69 14.33 -6.73
CA LEU A 48 -0.69 15.78 -6.94
C LEU A 48 -1.92 16.44 -6.28
N ARG A 49 -1.85 17.76 -6.15
CA ARG A 49 -2.91 18.60 -5.58
C ARG A 49 -3.20 19.76 -6.54
N PRO A 50 -4.19 19.64 -7.44
CA PRO A 50 -5.14 18.53 -7.59
C PRO A 50 -4.52 17.26 -8.23
N PRO A 51 -5.10 16.06 -7.98
CA PRO A 51 -4.70 14.82 -8.64
C PRO A 51 -4.87 14.90 -10.16
N GLN A 52 -3.89 14.35 -10.88
CA GLN A 52 -3.96 14.15 -12.33
C GLN A 52 -4.38 12.73 -12.63
N LEU A 53 -5.57 12.58 -13.18
CA LEU A 53 -6.13 11.29 -13.58
C LEU A 53 -5.58 10.83 -14.94
N PRO A 54 -5.39 9.52 -15.16
CA PRO A 54 -5.01 9.00 -16.47
C PRO A 54 -6.09 9.32 -17.51
N GLU A 55 -5.69 9.55 -18.76
CA GLU A 55 -6.63 9.96 -19.83
C GLU A 55 -7.76 8.95 -20.03
N ALA A 56 -7.47 7.65 -19.85
CA ALA A 56 -8.42 6.56 -19.99
C ALA A 56 -9.62 6.63 -19.04
N VAL A 57 -9.51 7.36 -17.91
CA VAL A 57 -10.60 7.49 -16.92
C VAL A 57 -11.28 8.86 -16.95
N LYS A 58 -10.81 9.79 -17.79
CA LYS A 58 -11.45 11.09 -17.97
C LYS A 58 -12.68 10.93 -18.86
N ASN A 59 -13.78 10.49 -18.28
CA ASN A 59 -15.11 10.54 -18.90
C ASN A 59 -16.10 11.22 -17.94
N ASP A 60 -17.27 11.62 -18.45
CA ASP A 60 -18.27 12.40 -17.69
C ASP A 60 -18.81 11.69 -16.44
N VAL A 61 -18.52 10.39 -16.26
CA VAL A 61 -19.01 9.56 -15.15
C VAL A 61 -18.01 9.50 -14.00
N PHE A 62 -16.72 9.77 -14.24
CA PHE A 62 -15.70 9.69 -13.20
C PHE A 62 -15.73 10.96 -12.31
N PRO A 63 -15.76 10.82 -10.97
CA PRO A 63 -15.79 11.97 -10.08
C PRO A 63 -14.56 12.88 -10.28
N LEU A 64 -14.80 14.19 -10.33
CA LEU A 64 -13.70 15.16 -10.35
C LEU A 64 -12.83 14.97 -9.09
N PRO A 65 -11.50 14.93 -9.25
CA PRO A 65 -10.61 14.73 -8.13
C PRO A 65 -10.63 15.96 -7.19
N PRO A 66 -10.42 15.76 -5.88
CA PRO A 66 -10.42 16.85 -4.92
C PRO A 66 -9.26 17.84 -5.13
N ASP A 67 -9.53 19.15 -5.04
CA ASP A 67 -8.51 20.20 -5.22
C ASP A 67 -7.29 20.04 -4.30
N LYS A 68 -7.53 19.55 -3.09
CA LYS A 68 -6.50 19.37 -2.05
C LYS A 68 -5.76 18.03 -2.12
N GLY A 69 -6.04 17.19 -3.13
CA GLY A 69 -5.54 15.82 -3.18
C GLY A 69 -6.43 14.84 -2.41
N TYR A 70 -6.17 13.55 -2.62
CA TYR A 70 -6.83 12.49 -1.87
C TYR A 70 -6.31 12.43 -0.43
N ASP A 71 -7.19 12.20 0.53
CA ASP A 71 -6.79 11.95 1.93
C ASP A 71 -6.19 10.55 2.09
N PHE A 72 -6.67 9.58 1.30
CA PHE A 72 -6.30 8.17 1.36
C PHE A 72 -6.24 7.56 -0.04
N ILE A 73 -5.12 6.91 -0.37
CA ILE A 73 -4.98 6.05 -1.55
C ILE A 73 -4.81 4.61 -1.05
N PHE A 74 -5.75 3.76 -1.45
CA PHE A 74 -5.79 2.35 -1.07
C PHE A 74 -5.55 1.46 -2.29
N HIS A 75 -4.41 0.80 -2.33
CA HIS A 75 -4.08 -0.17 -3.37
C HIS A 75 -4.58 -1.56 -3.01
N LEU A 76 -5.17 -2.24 -3.99
CA LEU A 76 -5.61 -3.62 -3.89
C LEU A 76 -4.92 -4.43 -4.97
N GLY A 77 -4.26 -5.52 -4.58
CA GLY A 77 -3.66 -6.48 -5.49
C GLY A 77 -4.13 -7.89 -5.20
N VAL A 78 -4.16 -8.74 -6.21
CA VAL A 78 -4.38 -10.17 -5.99
C VAL A 78 -3.04 -10.82 -5.67
N ALA A 79 -2.98 -11.63 -4.62
CA ALA A 79 -1.85 -12.52 -4.39
C ALA A 79 -2.28 -13.99 -4.39
N GLY A 80 -1.30 -14.89 -4.38
CA GLY A 80 -1.53 -16.33 -4.26
C GLY A 80 -2.35 -16.71 -3.03
N ARG A 81 -2.71 -18.00 -2.95
CA ARG A 81 -3.61 -18.55 -1.90
C ARG A 81 -3.25 -18.05 -0.50
N GLY A 82 -4.27 -17.66 0.26
CA GLY A 82 -4.11 -17.21 1.63
C GLY A 82 -5.22 -16.27 2.05
N TYR A 83 -5.06 -15.64 3.20
CA TYR A 83 -5.99 -14.62 3.69
C TYR A 83 -5.61 -13.23 3.20
N LEU A 84 -6.41 -12.23 3.58
CA LEU A 84 -6.08 -10.83 3.34
C LEU A 84 -4.72 -10.51 3.98
N ARG A 85 -3.83 -9.85 3.23
CA ARG A 85 -2.52 -9.41 3.74
C ARG A 85 -2.44 -7.91 3.67
N MET A 86 -2.15 -7.27 4.80
CA MET A 86 -2.00 -5.83 4.89
C MET A 86 -0.52 -5.48 4.93
N GLU A 87 -0.04 -4.81 3.90
CA GLU A 87 1.38 -4.55 3.71
C GLU A 87 1.82 -3.33 4.53
N LYS A 88 2.89 -3.48 5.32
CA LYS A 88 3.45 -2.41 6.16
C LYS A 88 4.53 -1.61 5.43
N SER A 89 5.21 -2.21 4.46
CA SER A 89 6.27 -1.57 3.70
C SER A 89 6.27 -1.93 2.21
N GLY A 90 6.85 -1.03 1.43
CA GLY A 90 7.25 -1.28 0.04
C GLY A 90 8.77 -1.09 -0.12
N HIS A 91 9.33 -1.71 -1.15
CA HIS A 91 10.78 -1.73 -1.39
C HIS A 91 11.18 -0.89 -2.61
N LYS A 92 12.38 -0.32 -2.62
CA LYS A 92 12.86 0.51 -3.73
C LYS A 92 13.37 -0.30 -4.91
N LEU A 93 13.87 -1.50 -4.62
CA LEU A 93 14.73 -2.31 -5.49
C LEU A 93 14.32 -3.80 -5.41
N GLY A 94 14.88 -4.63 -6.29
CA GLY A 94 14.66 -6.09 -6.31
C GLY A 94 13.65 -6.59 -7.36
N TYR A 95 13.20 -5.73 -8.27
CA TYR A 95 12.18 -6.05 -9.25
C TYR A 95 12.72 -6.79 -10.47
N HIS A 96 12.88 -8.11 -10.34
CA HIS A 96 13.47 -8.96 -11.38
C HIS A 96 12.44 -9.73 -12.23
N MET A 97 11.17 -9.67 -11.87
CA MET A 97 10.08 -10.30 -12.61
C MET A 97 9.61 -9.42 -13.77
N LYS A 98 9.25 -10.07 -14.89
CA LYS A 98 8.62 -9.40 -16.02
C LYS A 98 7.20 -8.97 -15.66
N ASP A 99 6.76 -7.85 -16.22
CA ASP A 99 5.37 -7.42 -16.14
C ASP A 99 4.47 -8.18 -17.15
N ALA A 100 3.18 -7.84 -17.19
CA ALA A 100 2.21 -8.50 -18.07
C ALA A 100 2.53 -8.36 -19.57
N THR A 101 3.37 -7.40 -19.95
CA THR A 101 3.85 -7.20 -21.33
C THR A 101 5.23 -7.81 -21.59
N GLY A 102 5.79 -8.54 -20.61
CA GLY A 102 7.09 -9.17 -20.73
C GLY A 102 8.28 -8.23 -20.49
N LYS A 103 8.05 -7.00 -20.03
CA LYS A 103 9.11 -6.01 -19.76
C LYS A 103 9.59 -6.09 -18.31
N LEU A 104 10.85 -5.72 -18.08
CA LEU A 104 11.44 -5.66 -16.75
C LEU A 104 11.38 -4.24 -16.19
N ALA A 105 11.40 -4.12 -14.86
CA ALA A 105 11.53 -2.82 -14.19
C ALA A 105 12.78 -2.05 -14.64
N PRO A 106 12.77 -0.70 -14.55
CA PRO A 106 13.91 0.13 -14.91
C PRO A 106 15.18 -0.31 -14.20
N MET A 107 16.31 -0.23 -14.90
CA MET A 107 17.62 -0.49 -14.29
C MET A 107 18.03 0.71 -13.44
N VAL A 108 18.48 0.43 -12.23
CA VAL A 108 19.08 1.43 -11.35
C VAL A 108 20.58 1.34 -11.50
N ARG A 109 21.21 2.41 -11.97
CA ARG A 109 22.68 2.50 -12.00
C ARG A 109 23.16 2.61 -10.56
N GLY A 110 23.82 1.57 -10.06
CA GLY A 110 24.43 1.61 -8.75
C GLY A 110 25.66 2.52 -8.75
N ASP A 111 25.85 3.28 -7.67
CA ASP A 111 27.21 3.47 -7.17
C ASP A 111 27.70 2.09 -6.74
N LEU A 112 28.83 1.64 -7.29
CA LEU A 112 29.46 0.36 -6.97
C LEU A 112 29.95 0.39 -5.51
N GLY A 113 29.05 0.19 -4.55
CA GLY A 113 29.38 0.39 -3.15
C GLY A 113 28.35 -0.18 -2.18
N ARG A 114 28.53 -1.48 -1.87
CA ARG A 114 28.31 -2.09 -0.54
C ARG A 114 26.85 -2.40 -0.14
N ARG A 115 26.51 -3.69 -0.14
CA ARG A 115 26.15 -4.47 1.08
C ARG A 115 25.87 -5.94 0.76
N GLU A 116 26.28 -6.80 1.70
CA GLU A 116 25.98 -8.23 1.75
C GLU A 116 24.58 -8.43 2.35
N ASP A 117 23.75 -9.25 1.69
CA ASP A 117 22.35 -9.46 2.04
C ASP A 117 22.18 -10.44 3.21
N HIS A 118 21.47 -10.01 4.25
CA HIS A 118 20.85 -10.90 5.23
C HIS A 118 19.43 -11.23 4.75
N VAL A 119 19.27 -12.39 4.10
CA VAL A 119 17.97 -12.92 3.69
C VAL A 119 17.28 -13.58 4.89
N SER A 120 16.06 -13.15 5.21
CA SER A 120 15.20 -13.75 6.24
C SER A 120 14.65 -15.11 5.79
N VAL A 121 14.60 -16.09 6.69
CA VAL A 121 14.12 -17.47 6.40
C VAL A 121 12.67 -17.51 5.90
N GLY A 122 11.86 -16.48 6.19
CA GLY A 122 10.50 -16.34 5.66
C GLY A 122 10.42 -15.98 4.16
N ASP A 123 11.48 -15.38 3.60
CA ASP A 123 11.60 -14.91 2.20
C ASP A 123 11.70 -16.10 1.21
N ILE A 124 12.18 -17.26 1.69
CA ILE A 124 12.31 -18.46 0.85
C ILE A 124 10.94 -19.03 0.50
N GLY A 125 10.00 -19.08 1.46
CA GLY A 125 8.72 -19.78 1.27
C GLY A 125 7.75 -19.07 0.32
N GLU A 126 7.71 -17.74 0.31
CA GLU A 126 6.84 -16.98 -0.61
C GLU A 126 7.42 -16.89 -2.02
N ARG A 127 8.75 -16.72 -2.15
CA ARG A 127 9.45 -16.84 -3.44
C ARG A 127 9.26 -18.22 -4.05
N GLU A 128 9.37 -19.28 -3.24
CA GLU A 128 9.20 -20.65 -3.70
C GLU A 128 7.76 -20.90 -4.17
N ARG A 129 6.74 -20.40 -3.45
CA ARG A 129 5.32 -20.51 -3.84
C ARG A 129 4.96 -19.79 -5.15
N LEU A 130 5.44 -18.56 -5.35
CA LEU A 130 5.20 -17.83 -6.59
C LEU A 130 6.06 -18.38 -7.74
N SER A 131 7.24 -18.93 -7.45
CA SER A 131 8.11 -19.56 -8.45
C SER A 131 7.60 -20.93 -8.92
N LEU A 132 6.93 -21.72 -8.07
CA LEU A 132 6.50 -23.07 -8.43
C LEU A 132 5.40 -23.09 -9.50
N GLU A 133 4.65 -22.00 -9.67
CA GLU A 133 3.62 -21.87 -10.71
C GLU A 133 4.20 -21.42 -12.08
N MET A 134 5.48 -21.04 -12.19
CA MET A 134 6.03 -20.42 -13.41
C MET A 134 7.35 -20.98 -13.96
N VAL A 135 7.95 -22.02 -13.36
CA VAL A 135 9.25 -22.56 -13.80
C VAL A 135 9.11 -23.85 -14.61
N GLU A 136 8.79 -23.71 -15.90
CA GLU A 136 9.13 -24.73 -16.91
C GLU A 136 10.04 -24.20 -18.03
N ASN A 137 10.47 -22.94 -18.00
CA ASN A 137 11.33 -22.40 -19.07
C ASN A 137 12.34 -21.34 -18.58
N ALA A 138 13.47 -21.79 -18.03
CA ALA A 138 14.70 -21.01 -18.08
C ALA A 138 15.91 -21.96 -18.03
N GLY A 139 16.52 -22.18 -19.18
CA GLY A 139 17.70 -23.00 -19.36
C GLY A 139 18.90 -22.51 -18.58
N ALA A 140 19.74 -23.47 -18.20
CA ALA A 140 21.05 -23.27 -17.61
C ALA A 140 21.95 -22.43 -18.53
N GLY A 141 22.54 -21.36 -18.00
CA GLY A 141 23.51 -20.57 -18.76
C GLY A 141 24.00 -19.32 -18.03
N ASP A 142 25.22 -19.43 -17.53
CA ASP A 142 26.22 -18.38 -17.32
C ASP A 142 26.36 -17.69 -15.95
N THR A 143 27.62 -17.61 -15.55
CA THR A 143 28.14 -17.39 -14.20
C THR A 143 28.70 -15.96 -14.10
N TYR A 144 28.34 -15.23 -13.02
CA TYR A 144 28.99 -14.00 -12.53
C TYR A 144 28.87 -12.67 -13.30
N SER A 145 27.80 -12.41 -14.06
CA SER A 145 27.34 -11.02 -14.18
C SER A 145 26.42 -10.73 -13.00
N ALA A 146 26.81 -9.81 -12.10
CA ALA A 146 25.93 -9.36 -11.03
C ALA A 146 24.63 -8.88 -11.70
N ARG A 147 23.50 -9.54 -11.39
CA ARG A 147 22.21 -9.20 -11.99
C ARG A 147 22.00 -7.69 -11.80
N PRO A 148 21.72 -6.92 -12.87
CA PRO A 148 21.57 -5.48 -12.74
C PRO A 148 20.42 -5.19 -11.77
N ASN A 149 20.65 -4.26 -10.84
CA ASN A 149 19.63 -3.88 -9.88
C ASN A 149 18.49 -3.14 -10.60
N ARG A 150 17.26 -3.38 -10.17
CA ARG A 150 16.05 -2.89 -10.85
C ARG A 150 15.04 -2.33 -9.86
N GLY A 151 14.40 -1.25 -10.24
CA GLY A 151 13.44 -0.52 -9.41
C GLY A 151 13.48 0.98 -9.62
N PHE A 152 13.42 1.74 -8.53
CA PHE A 152 13.34 3.19 -8.55
C PHE A 152 14.73 3.83 -8.51
N GLY A 153 15.16 4.36 -9.66
CA GLY A 153 16.43 5.08 -9.83
C GLY A 153 16.23 6.59 -9.87
N THR A 154 16.45 7.19 -11.04
CA THR A 154 16.40 8.65 -11.23
C THR A 154 15.10 9.27 -10.70
N GLY A 155 15.20 10.30 -9.89
CA GLY A 155 14.06 11.00 -9.27
C GLY A 155 13.57 10.40 -7.94
N TYR A 156 14.13 9.27 -7.52
CA TYR A 156 13.82 8.59 -6.25
C TYR A 156 15.06 8.39 -5.36
N GLU A 157 16.19 9.02 -5.69
CA GLU A 157 17.48 8.85 -5.02
C GLU A 157 17.40 9.18 -3.53
N LYS A 158 16.63 10.22 -3.18
CA LYS A 158 16.47 10.71 -1.80
C LYS A 158 15.62 9.81 -0.89
N PHE A 159 14.87 8.87 -1.46
CA PHE A 159 14.03 7.97 -0.67
C PHE A 159 14.84 6.75 -0.20
N PRO A 160 14.61 6.28 1.05
CA PRO A 160 15.25 5.07 1.58
C PRO A 160 14.85 3.84 0.78
N ASP A 161 15.62 2.75 0.92
CA ASP A 161 15.36 1.50 0.19
C ASP A 161 14.07 0.80 0.63
N GLU A 162 13.53 1.14 1.80
CA GLU A 162 12.26 0.66 2.32
C GLU A 162 11.44 1.85 2.84
N LEU A 163 10.16 1.88 2.49
CA LEU A 163 9.21 2.88 2.96
C LEU A 163 8.07 2.20 3.69
N TYR A 164 7.63 2.78 4.81
CA TYR A 164 6.53 2.29 5.62
C TYR A 164 5.29 3.18 5.48
N THR A 165 4.11 2.58 5.61
CA THR A 165 2.86 3.32 5.79
C THR A 165 2.83 4.02 7.15
N ASP A 166 2.21 5.19 7.22
CA ASP A 166 1.95 5.91 8.47
C ASP A 166 0.67 5.41 9.17
N ILE A 167 -0.06 4.46 8.56
CA ILE A 167 -1.25 3.84 9.13
C ILE A 167 -0.83 2.80 10.19
N ASP A 168 -1.46 2.84 11.37
CA ASP A 168 -1.30 1.80 12.40
C ASP A 168 -2.02 0.50 11.98
N VAL A 169 -1.33 -0.28 11.14
CA VAL A 169 -1.77 -1.58 10.63
C VAL A 169 -2.07 -2.56 11.77
N SER A 170 -1.31 -2.49 12.87
CA SER A 170 -1.50 -3.40 14.00
C SER A 170 -2.85 -3.15 14.70
N ARG A 171 -3.19 -1.88 14.95
CA ARG A 171 -4.49 -1.50 15.52
C ARG A 171 -5.63 -1.76 14.53
N LEU A 172 -5.44 -1.42 13.26
CA LEU A 172 -6.44 -1.68 12.22
C LEU A 172 -6.79 -3.17 12.13
N ILE A 173 -5.80 -4.07 12.09
CA ILE A 173 -6.04 -5.53 12.09
C ILE A 173 -6.77 -5.98 13.35
N HIS A 174 -6.36 -5.47 14.51
CA HIS A 174 -7.02 -5.81 15.77
C HIS A 174 -8.51 -5.44 15.75
N ASP A 175 -8.85 -4.22 15.31
CA ASP A 175 -10.23 -3.74 15.27
C ASP A 175 -11.04 -4.46 14.19
N LEU A 176 -10.43 -4.75 13.03
CA LEU A 176 -11.05 -5.55 11.97
C LEU A 176 -11.44 -6.94 12.46
N ARG A 177 -10.54 -7.64 13.16
CA ARG A 177 -10.81 -8.96 13.76
C ARG A 177 -11.95 -8.90 14.76
N ARG A 178 -11.96 -7.89 15.65
CA ARG A 178 -13.08 -7.66 16.59
C ARG A 178 -14.41 -7.39 15.90
N SER A 179 -14.38 -6.87 14.68
CA SER A 179 -15.57 -6.56 13.88
C SER A 179 -16.02 -7.71 12.96
N GLY A 180 -15.32 -8.86 12.96
CA GLY A 180 -15.67 -10.06 12.20
C GLY A 180 -14.80 -10.35 10.97
N VAL A 181 -13.78 -9.54 10.69
CA VAL A 181 -12.80 -9.80 9.61
C VAL A 181 -11.60 -10.54 10.21
N GLU A 182 -11.77 -11.83 10.47
CA GLU A 182 -10.76 -12.63 11.18
C GLU A 182 -9.59 -13.06 10.28
N GLN A 183 -9.90 -13.35 9.01
CA GLN A 183 -8.97 -13.87 8.01
C GLN A 183 -8.15 -12.71 7.39
N ILE A 184 -7.32 -12.08 8.23
CA ILE A 184 -6.42 -10.98 7.87
C ILE A 184 -5.15 -10.96 8.74
N TYR A 185 -4.01 -10.62 8.16
CA TYR A 185 -2.74 -10.44 8.87
C TYR A 185 -1.86 -9.37 8.21
N SER A 186 -0.83 -8.92 8.91
CA SER A 186 0.13 -7.94 8.39
C SER A 186 1.30 -8.61 7.70
N SER A 187 1.81 -8.00 6.63
CA SER A 187 2.99 -8.43 5.89
C SER A 187 4.01 -7.29 5.80
N MET A 188 5.30 -7.62 5.71
CA MET A 188 6.41 -6.67 5.56
C MET A 188 6.98 -6.67 4.14
N ASP A 189 6.44 -7.51 3.25
CA ASP A 189 6.94 -7.65 1.90
C ASP A 189 5.79 -8.00 0.94
N ALA A 190 5.58 -7.11 -0.02
CA ALA A 190 4.55 -7.24 -1.04
C ALA A 190 5.02 -8.06 -2.27
N GLY A 191 6.18 -8.73 -2.19
CA GLY A 191 6.63 -9.78 -3.10
C GLY A 191 7.57 -9.32 -4.23
N HIS A 192 8.15 -8.12 -4.15
CA HIS A 192 9.09 -7.56 -5.15
C HIS A 192 8.65 -7.70 -6.63
N TRP A 193 7.34 -7.64 -6.88
CA TRP A 193 6.73 -7.52 -8.22
C TRP A 193 5.97 -6.20 -8.34
N LEU A 194 4.95 -6.13 -9.19
CA LEU A 194 4.19 -4.91 -9.42
C LEU A 194 3.35 -4.44 -8.23
N CYS A 195 2.89 -5.36 -7.36
CA CYS A 195 2.21 -4.98 -6.12
C CYS A 195 3.12 -4.19 -5.18
N ASP A 196 4.35 -4.66 -4.97
CA ASP A 196 5.35 -3.94 -4.20
C ASP A 196 5.81 -2.66 -4.92
N PHE A 197 5.96 -2.71 -6.26
CA PHE A 197 6.39 -1.56 -7.07
C PHE A 197 5.38 -0.40 -6.99
N ILE A 198 4.10 -0.66 -7.19
CA ILE A 198 3.06 0.36 -7.08
C ILE A 198 2.96 0.89 -5.64
N TYR A 199 3.14 0.01 -4.64
CA TYR A 199 3.08 0.42 -3.24
C TYR A 199 4.22 1.35 -2.87
N TYR A 200 5.46 0.98 -3.17
CA TYR A 200 6.63 1.84 -2.93
C TYR A 200 6.52 3.16 -3.68
N CYS A 201 6.13 3.14 -4.96
CA CYS A 201 5.90 4.36 -5.74
C CYS A 201 4.92 5.27 -5.00
N SER A 202 3.79 4.73 -4.57
CA SER A 202 2.74 5.50 -3.91
C SER A 202 3.18 6.06 -2.54
N LEU A 203 3.92 5.29 -1.74
CA LEU A 203 4.51 5.75 -0.47
C LEU A 203 5.52 6.88 -0.70
N ALA A 204 6.39 6.74 -1.70
CA ALA A 204 7.38 7.75 -2.04
C ALA A 204 6.70 9.04 -2.52
N GLU A 205 5.67 8.93 -3.36
CA GLU A 205 4.94 10.07 -3.89
C GLU A 205 4.08 10.77 -2.83
N SER A 206 3.50 10.03 -1.87
CA SER A 206 2.86 10.64 -0.70
C SER A 206 3.86 11.51 0.08
N LYS A 207 5.06 10.99 0.37
CA LYS A 207 6.12 11.75 1.05
C LYS A 207 6.63 12.91 0.20
N ARG A 208 6.71 12.77 -1.12
CA ARG A 208 7.15 13.83 -2.04
C ARG A 208 6.19 15.02 -2.03
N ASN A 209 4.89 14.73 -2.05
CA ASN A 209 3.82 15.72 -2.16
C ASN A 209 3.30 16.18 -0.79
N GLY A 210 3.87 15.66 0.29
CA GLY A 210 3.61 16.11 1.64
C GLY A 210 3.98 17.57 1.85
N ASN A 211 3.13 18.30 2.59
CA ASN A 211 3.38 19.71 2.91
C ASN A 211 4.22 19.80 4.20
N PRO A 212 5.46 20.33 4.16
CA PRO A 212 6.32 20.43 5.35
C PRO A 212 5.71 21.25 6.49
N TYR A 213 4.77 22.15 6.16
CA TYR A 213 4.11 23.05 7.10
C TYR A 213 2.76 22.52 7.60
N GLU A 214 2.25 21.43 7.00
CA GLU A 214 1.04 20.73 7.44
C GLU A 214 1.43 19.28 7.70
N LYS A 215 2.12 19.06 8.83
CA LYS A 215 2.75 17.79 9.23
C LYS A 215 1.84 16.57 9.12
N ASP A 216 0.52 16.75 9.17
CA ASP A 216 -0.48 15.68 9.23
C ASP A 216 -1.41 15.64 8.00
N ARG A 217 -0.95 16.17 6.86
CA ARG A 217 -1.74 16.23 5.61
C ARG A 217 -1.18 15.41 4.45
N ASN A 218 -0.28 14.47 4.70
CA ASN A 218 0.16 13.57 3.64
C ASN A 218 -0.99 12.64 3.26
N THR A 219 -1.08 12.30 1.97
CA THR A 219 -2.03 11.27 1.52
C THR A 219 -1.67 9.96 2.21
N GLN A 220 -2.57 9.40 3.01
CA GLN A 220 -2.32 8.10 3.61
C GLN A 220 -2.28 7.04 2.52
N VAL A 221 -1.40 6.05 2.64
CA VAL A 221 -1.23 4.99 1.63
C VAL A 221 -1.26 3.64 2.31
N LEU A 222 -2.09 2.74 1.80
CA LEU A 222 -2.15 1.35 2.24
C LEU A 222 -2.16 0.44 1.02
N PHE A 223 -1.60 -0.75 1.17
CA PHE A 223 -1.76 -1.84 0.22
C PHE A 223 -2.34 -3.07 0.92
N VAL A 224 -3.34 -3.70 0.31
CA VAL A 224 -3.84 -5.00 0.75
C VAL A 224 -3.83 -5.99 -0.40
N HIS A 225 -3.22 -7.14 -0.16
CA HIS A 225 -3.41 -8.30 -1.01
C HIS A 225 -4.71 -9.00 -0.65
N VAL A 226 -5.56 -9.17 -1.65
CA VAL A 226 -6.74 -10.04 -1.61
C VAL A 226 -6.41 -11.39 -2.24
N PRO A 227 -7.06 -12.47 -1.80
CA PRO A 227 -6.79 -13.78 -2.38
C PRO A 227 -7.57 -13.98 -3.69
N PRO A 228 -7.34 -15.08 -4.42
CA PRO A 228 -8.06 -15.36 -5.66
C PRO A 228 -9.57 -15.42 -5.46
N VAL A 229 -10.33 -15.11 -6.50
CA VAL A 229 -11.80 -15.05 -6.44
C VAL A 229 -12.37 -16.38 -5.91
N GLY A 230 -13.13 -16.29 -4.82
CA GLY A 230 -13.80 -17.42 -4.18
C GLY A 230 -12.88 -18.34 -3.37
N GLN A 231 -11.61 -17.98 -3.12
CA GLN A 231 -10.68 -18.83 -2.37
C GLN A 231 -9.67 -18.04 -1.54
N PRO A 232 -9.54 -18.31 -0.23
CA PRO A 232 -10.50 -18.97 0.67
C PRO A 232 -11.69 -18.07 1.02
N LEU A 233 -11.67 -16.82 0.57
CA LEU A 233 -12.69 -15.81 0.81
C LEU A 233 -13.54 -15.60 -0.44
N SER A 234 -14.83 -15.36 -0.23
CA SER A 234 -15.73 -14.84 -1.25
C SER A 234 -15.41 -13.39 -1.62
N THR A 235 -15.89 -12.95 -2.78
CA THR A 235 -15.77 -11.55 -3.21
C THR A 235 -16.50 -10.62 -2.24
N GLU A 236 -17.62 -11.07 -1.67
CA GLU A 236 -18.42 -10.33 -0.71
C GLU A 236 -17.66 -10.11 0.60
N GLU A 237 -16.97 -11.14 1.12
CA GLU A 237 -16.12 -11.02 2.31
C GLU A 237 -14.95 -10.06 2.08
N CYS A 238 -14.26 -10.17 0.93
CA CYS A 238 -13.20 -9.24 0.56
C CYS A 238 -13.73 -7.80 0.44
N THR A 239 -14.91 -7.61 -0.16
CA THR A 239 -15.55 -6.31 -0.32
C THR A 239 -15.93 -5.70 1.03
N ASP A 240 -16.48 -6.50 1.95
CA ASP A 240 -16.82 -6.05 3.30
C ASP A 240 -15.55 -5.62 4.07
N ALA A 241 -14.47 -6.41 4.00
CA ALA A 241 -13.19 -6.05 4.59
C ALA A 241 -12.63 -4.73 4.03
N VAL A 242 -12.67 -4.54 2.70
CA VAL A 242 -12.23 -3.30 2.04
C VAL A 242 -13.03 -2.09 2.54
N LYS A 243 -14.36 -2.21 2.61
CA LYS A 243 -15.23 -1.13 3.12
C LYS A 243 -14.91 -0.75 4.57
N ARG A 244 -14.65 -1.74 5.42
CA ARG A 244 -14.28 -1.53 6.83
C ARG A 244 -12.92 -0.87 6.97
N ILE A 245 -11.94 -1.28 6.16
CA ILE A 245 -10.61 -0.65 6.10
C ILE A 245 -10.73 0.82 5.73
N VAL A 246 -11.43 1.13 4.63
CA VAL A 246 -11.65 2.52 4.18
C VAL A 246 -12.33 3.34 5.27
N THR A 247 -13.38 2.80 5.90
CA THR A 247 -14.10 3.48 6.97
C THR A 247 -13.21 3.75 8.18
N TRP A 248 -12.42 2.77 8.62
CA TRP A 248 -11.51 2.91 9.76
C TRP A 248 -10.44 3.95 9.48
N VAL A 249 -9.74 3.86 8.34
CA VAL A 249 -8.64 4.78 8.00
C VAL A 249 -9.16 6.21 7.85
N CYS A 250 -10.28 6.40 7.14
CA CYS A 250 -10.87 7.74 6.99
C CYS A 250 -11.38 8.32 8.32
N SER A 251 -11.80 7.48 9.27
CA SER A 251 -12.19 7.94 10.61
C SER A 251 -10.99 8.41 11.41
N GLU A 252 -9.87 7.67 11.39
CA GLU A 252 -8.63 8.08 12.06
C GLU A 252 -8.07 9.38 11.47
N ILE A 253 -8.07 9.52 10.14
CA ILE A 253 -7.68 10.78 9.47
C ILE A 253 -8.58 11.93 9.94
N ALA A 254 -9.88 11.69 10.07
CA ALA A 254 -10.83 12.71 10.48
C ALA A 254 -10.62 13.17 11.93
N ASP A 255 -10.30 12.24 12.82
CA ASP A 255 -10.02 12.52 14.23
C ASP A 255 -8.71 13.32 14.38
N GLN A 256 -7.66 12.93 13.68
CA GLN A 256 -6.38 13.66 13.65
C GLN A 256 -6.57 15.11 13.18
N GLN A 257 -7.41 15.34 12.16
CA GLN A 257 -7.72 16.68 11.67
C GLN A 257 -8.58 17.52 12.65
N SER A 258 -9.36 16.87 13.51
CA SER A 258 -10.23 17.56 14.47
C SER A 258 -9.49 17.99 15.73
N ASP A 259 -8.47 17.24 16.15
CA ASP A 259 -7.62 17.57 17.29
C ASP A 259 -6.64 18.74 17.00
N MET A 260 -6.64 19.26 15.76
CA MET A 260 -5.79 20.39 15.31
C MET A 260 -6.52 21.75 15.25
N VAL A 261 -7.83 21.81 15.55
CA VAL A 261 -8.65 23.04 15.50
C VAL A 261 -8.85 23.63 16.88
#